data_AF-A0A662FCE0-F1
#
_entry.id   AF-A0A662FCE0-F1
#
_cell.length_a   1.000
_cell.length_b   1.000
_cell.length_c   1.000
_cell.angle_alpha   90.00
_cell.angle_beta   90.00
_cell.angle_gamma   90.00
#
_symmetry.space_group_name_H-M   'P 1'
#
loop_
_entity.id
_entity.type
_entity.pdbx_description
1 polymer ?
#
loop_
_entity_poly.entity_id
_entity_poly.type
_entity_poly.pdbx_seq_one_letter_code
_entity_poly.pdbx_strand_id
1 'polypeptide(L)'
;MRLSSFRYSIGKCVIGGVLAIATGFSAIGIYARIWEARQPTRLIEGARVVSIEPYSFYNDLHWNAKGYRIKVEGLELMIDFPERAWDKTVQVGDSVDLIVRKSFPLFGDEYDGLRIDDHE
;
A
#
# COMPACT_ATOMS: atom_id res chain seq x y z
N MET A 1 -32.45 0.94 46.90
CA MET A 1 -31.23 1.36 46.18
C MET A 1 -30.98 0.43 45.00
N ARG A 2 -31.30 0.86 43.76
CA ARG A 2 -30.98 0.11 42.52
C ARG A 2 -29.66 0.65 41.96
N LEU A 3 -28.55 -0.03 42.24
CA LEU A 3 -27.21 0.27 41.72
C LEU A 3 -26.84 -0.61 40.49
N SER A 4 -27.80 -1.28 39.88
CA SER A 4 -27.54 -2.24 38.78
C SER A 4 -27.68 -1.65 37.37
N SER A 5 -28.27 -0.47 37.20
CA SER A 5 -28.61 0.06 35.87
C SER A 5 -27.48 0.84 35.19
N PHE A 6 -26.54 1.39 35.95
CA PHE A 6 -25.53 2.32 35.44
C PHE A 6 -24.35 1.63 34.73
N ARG A 7 -23.99 0.42 35.17
CA ARG A 7 -22.86 -0.36 34.58
C ARG A 7 -23.16 -0.89 33.17
N TYR A 8 -24.43 -1.12 32.83
CA TYR A 8 -24.81 -1.66 31.51
C TYR A 8 -24.83 -0.61 30.39
N SER A 9 -25.02 0.67 30.72
CA SER A 9 -25.12 1.73 29.72
C SER A 9 -23.74 2.14 29.17
N ILE A 10 -22.71 2.14 30.01
CA ILE A 10 -21.33 2.48 29.62
C ILE A 10 -20.73 1.37 28.73
N GLY A 11 -20.95 0.09 29.08
CA GLY A 11 -20.43 -1.04 28.31
C GLY A 11 -20.94 -1.09 26.86
N LYS A 12 -22.20 -0.72 26.61
CA LYS A 12 -22.77 -0.67 25.26
C LYS A 12 -22.23 0.48 24.41
N CYS A 13 -21.97 1.65 25.00
CA CYS A 13 -21.36 2.78 24.29
C CYS A 13 -19.90 2.51 23.91
N VAL A 14 -19.12 1.85 24.78
CA VAL A 14 -17.74 1.49 24.47
C VAL A 14 -17.67 0.41 23.39
N ILE A 15 -18.50 -0.64 23.48
CA ILE A 15 -18.55 -1.70 22.46
C ILE A 15 -19.08 -1.16 21.12
N GLY A 16 -20.11 -0.30 21.13
CA GLY A 16 -20.64 0.33 19.92
C GLY A 16 -19.63 1.29 19.26
N GLY A 17 -18.89 2.07 20.05
CA GLY A 17 -17.82 2.93 19.56
C GLY A 17 -16.65 2.14 18.97
N VAL A 18 -16.19 1.09 19.63
CA VAL A 18 -15.11 0.21 19.12
C VAL A 18 -15.54 -0.50 17.84
N LEU A 19 -16.77 -1.00 17.77
CA LEU A 19 -17.30 -1.66 16.58
C LEU A 19 -17.43 -0.69 15.40
N ALA A 20 -17.89 0.55 15.63
CA ALA A 20 -17.99 1.60 14.62
C ALA A 20 -16.62 2.05 14.10
N ILE A 21 -15.61 2.13 14.97
CA ILE A 21 -14.23 2.44 14.59
C ILE A 21 -13.65 1.29 13.75
N ALA A 22 -13.83 0.04 14.18
CA ALA A 22 -13.34 -1.14 13.46
C ALA A 22 -14.02 -1.29 12.07
N THR A 23 -15.32 -1.01 11.97
CA THR A 23 -16.02 -1.00 10.67
C THR A 23 -15.60 0.19 9.80
N GLY A 24 -15.34 1.36 10.38
CA GLY A 24 -14.80 2.52 9.67
C GLY A 24 -13.44 2.25 9.03
N PHE A 25 -12.49 1.67 9.78
CA PHE A 25 -11.18 1.27 9.23
C PHE A 25 -11.29 0.18 8.16
N SER A 26 -12.18 -0.81 8.37
CA SER A 26 -12.42 -1.86 7.39
C SER A 26 -13.03 -1.30 6.10
N ALA A 27 -13.95 -0.34 6.20
CA ALA A 27 -14.58 0.31 5.06
C ALA A 27 -13.57 1.14 4.24
N ILE A 28 -12.67 1.86 4.89
CA ILE A 28 -11.58 2.60 4.22
C ILE A 28 -10.66 1.63 3.50
N GLY A 29 -10.26 0.54 4.15
CA GLY A 29 -9.41 -0.48 3.52
C GLY A 29 -10.05 -1.11 2.29
N ILE A 30 -11.32 -1.51 2.37
CA ILE A 30 -12.08 -2.06 1.24
C ILE A 30 -12.20 -1.04 0.10
N TYR A 31 -12.55 0.21 0.43
CA TYR A 31 -12.66 1.27 -0.56
C TYR A 31 -11.32 1.54 -1.27
N ALA A 32 -10.23 1.61 -0.51
CA ALA A 32 -8.90 1.79 -1.06
C ALA A 32 -8.54 0.69 -2.08
N ARG A 33 -8.83 -0.58 -1.76
CA ARG A 33 -8.61 -1.70 -2.69
C ARG A 33 -9.45 -1.61 -3.96
N ILE A 34 -10.72 -1.20 -3.84
CA ILE A 34 -11.60 -1.00 -5.00
C ILE A 34 -11.11 0.16 -5.87
N TRP A 35 -10.66 1.25 -5.24
CA TRP A 35 -10.11 2.42 -5.95
C TRP A 35 -8.83 2.05 -6.70
N GLU A 36 -7.91 1.36 -6.03
CA GLU A 36 -6.65 0.86 -6.58
C GLU A 36 -6.89 -0.09 -7.77
N ALA A 37 -7.87 -1.00 -7.67
CA ALA A 37 -8.22 -1.92 -8.75
C ALA A 37 -8.80 -1.22 -9.99
N ARG A 38 -9.28 0.02 -9.84
CA ARG A 38 -9.81 0.84 -10.94
C ARG A 38 -8.79 1.80 -11.52
N GLN A 39 -7.59 1.90 -10.94
CA GLN A 39 -6.56 2.78 -11.49
C GLN A 39 -6.01 2.21 -12.80
N PRO A 40 -5.79 3.07 -13.82
CA PRO A 40 -5.15 2.63 -15.03
C PRO A 40 -3.71 2.21 -14.74
N THR A 41 -3.32 1.10 -15.33
CA THR A 41 -1.94 0.65 -15.35
C THR A 41 -1.12 1.52 -16.31
N ARG A 42 0.13 1.82 -15.94
CA ARG A 42 1.08 2.58 -16.75
C ARG A 42 2.34 1.74 -16.95
N LEU A 43 2.84 1.72 -18.17
CA LEU A 43 4.15 1.18 -18.52
C LEU A 43 5.17 2.31 -18.47
N ILE A 44 6.30 2.07 -17.81
CA ILE A 44 7.48 2.94 -17.82
C ILE A 44 8.59 2.13 -18.46
N GLU A 45 8.87 2.42 -19.73
CA GLU A 45 9.87 1.71 -20.53
C GLU A 45 11.28 2.20 -20.21
N GLY A 46 12.25 1.28 -20.13
CA GLY A 46 13.67 1.58 -19.96
C GLY A 46 14.00 2.38 -18.70
N ALA A 47 13.24 2.18 -17.61
CA ALA A 47 13.41 2.92 -16.38
C ALA A 47 14.73 2.53 -15.70
N ARG A 48 15.65 3.49 -15.57
CA ARG A 48 16.95 3.24 -14.94
C ARG A 48 16.83 3.24 -13.42
N VAL A 49 17.18 2.13 -12.77
CA VAL A 49 17.11 1.99 -11.31
C VAL A 49 18.26 2.76 -10.64
N VAL A 50 17.91 3.62 -9.68
CA VAL A 50 18.85 4.48 -8.94
C VAL A 50 19.03 4.01 -7.50
N SER A 51 17.97 3.50 -6.86
CA SER A 51 18.04 2.91 -5.53
C SER A 51 17.01 1.81 -5.36
N ILE A 52 17.34 0.85 -4.49
CA ILE A 52 16.47 -0.25 -4.08
C ILE A 52 16.58 -0.35 -2.56
N GLU A 53 15.47 -0.14 -1.86
CA GLU A 53 15.40 -0.16 -0.39
C GLU A 53 14.36 -1.21 0.05
N PRO A 54 14.77 -2.27 0.77
CA PRO A 54 13.80 -3.22 1.30
C PRO A 54 12.95 -2.57 2.39
N TYR A 55 11.66 -2.82 2.37
CA TYR A 55 10.74 -2.39 3.42
C TYR A 55 10.01 -3.58 4.05
N SER A 56 9.69 -3.42 5.33
CA SER A 56 8.83 -4.33 6.09
C SER A 56 8.01 -3.49 7.05
N PHE A 57 6.74 -3.31 6.73
CA PHE A 57 5.80 -2.52 7.53
C PHE A 57 4.95 -3.46 8.38
N TYR A 58 5.12 -3.33 9.70
CA TYR A 58 4.26 -4.01 10.68
C TYR A 58 3.01 -3.19 11.01
N ASN A 59 2.98 -1.88 10.68
CA ASN A 59 1.97 -0.93 11.15
C ASN A 59 1.68 0.25 10.20
N ASP A 60 2.30 0.28 9.02
CA ASP A 60 2.04 1.34 8.05
C ASP A 60 1.05 0.83 6.99
N LEU A 61 0.20 1.72 6.48
CA LEU A 61 -0.90 1.36 5.58
C LEU A 61 -0.40 1.15 4.14
N HIS A 62 0.64 0.34 3.99
CA HIS A 62 1.11 -0.09 2.69
C HIS A 62 0.18 -1.14 2.11
N TRP A 63 0.02 -1.11 0.80
CA TRP A 63 -0.78 -2.09 0.09
C TRP A 63 -0.18 -3.51 0.21
N ASN A 64 1.09 -3.65 0.64
CA ASN A 64 1.72 -4.90 1.05
C ASN A 64 2.59 -4.71 2.30
N ALA A 65 2.65 -5.72 3.18
CA ALA A 65 3.41 -5.67 4.44
C ALA A 65 4.93 -5.72 4.25
N LYS A 66 5.42 -6.22 3.11
CA LYS A 66 6.86 -6.27 2.81
C LYS A 66 7.12 -6.20 1.32
N GLY A 67 8.29 -5.66 0.97
CA GLY A 67 8.64 -5.44 -0.42
C GLY A 67 9.91 -4.61 -0.59
N TYR A 68 9.98 -3.95 -1.75
CA TYR A 68 11.10 -3.13 -2.16
C TYR A 68 10.58 -1.80 -2.67
N ARG A 69 11.13 -0.71 -2.13
CA ARG A 69 10.93 0.64 -2.60
C ARG A 69 12.04 0.97 -3.57
N ILE A 70 11.70 1.35 -4.78
CA ILE A 70 12.68 1.72 -5.79
C ILE A 70 12.54 3.18 -6.20
N LYS A 71 13.68 3.77 -6.53
CA LYS A 71 13.76 5.04 -7.25
C LYS A 71 14.30 4.79 -8.64
N VAL A 72 13.68 5.40 -9.63
CA VAL A 72 14.18 5.38 -11.01
C VAL A 72 14.53 6.79 -11.48
N GLU A 73 15.44 6.87 -12.44
CA GLU A 73 15.89 8.14 -13.01
C GLU A 73 14.74 8.85 -13.74
N GLY A 74 14.62 10.17 -13.54
CA GLY A 74 13.58 10.98 -14.18
C GLY A 74 12.17 10.87 -13.59
N LEU A 75 11.95 9.98 -12.61
CA LEU A 75 10.69 9.89 -11.87
C LEU A 75 10.82 10.55 -10.49
N GLU A 76 9.93 11.50 -10.20
CA GLU A 76 9.92 12.18 -8.90
C GLU A 76 9.43 11.28 -7.77
N LEU A 77 8.44 10.43 -8.06
CA LEU A 77 7.80 9.56 -7.08
C LEU A 77 8.52 8.21 -6.96
N MET A 78 8.52 7.66 -5.75
CA MET A 78 9.00 6.30 -5.48
C MET A 78 8.00 5.26 -5.98
N ILE A 79 8.50 4.05 -6.22
CA ILE A 79 7.66 2.91 -6.62
C ILE A 79 7.84 1.78 -5.60
N ASP A 80 6.73 1.34 -5.00
CA ASP A 80 6.71 0.26 -4.03
C ASP A 80 6.26 -1.04 -4.68
N PHE A 81 7.19 -1.99 -4.79
CA PHE A 81 6.93 -3.34 -5.22
C PHE A 81 6.68 -4.25 -4.03
N PRO A 82 5.63 -5.09 -4.06
CA PRO A 82 5.47 -6.13 -3.07
C PRO A 82 6.57 -7.19 -3.31
N GLU A 83 7.01 -7.89 -2.27
CA GLU A 83 8.07 -8.90 -2.45
C GLU A 83 7.73 -9.93 -3.54
N ARG A 84 6.45 -10.30 -3.68
CA ARG A 84 5.98 -11.27 -4.69
C ARG A 84 6.06 -10.79 -6.15
N ALA A 85 6.19 -9.50 -6.39
CA ALA A 85 6.25 -8.93 -7.75
C ALA A 85 7.57 -8.21 -8.02
N TRP A 86 8.48 -8.21 -7.06
CA TRP A 86 9.85 -7.74 -7.24
C TRP A 86 10.72 -8.87 -7.80
N ASP A 87 11.42 -8.61 -8.89
CA ASP A 87 12.48 -9.49 -9.36
C ASP A 87 13.78 -9.16 -8.61
N LYS A 88 14.25 -10.14 -7.82
CA LYS A 88 15.48 -10.03 -7.02
C LYS A 88 16.75 -10.02 -7.86
N THR A 89 16.67 -10.28 -9.17
CA THR A 89 17.81 -10.20 -10.08
C THR A 89 18.16 -8.75 -10.46
N VAL A 90 17.18 -7.84 -10.40
CA VAL A 90 17.35 -6.41 -10.74
C VAL A 90 18.26 -5.72 -9.74
N GLN A 91 19.25 -4.99 -10.27
CA GLN A 91 20.26 -4.26 -9.51
C GLN A 91 20.18 -2.75 -9.77
N VAL A 92 20.83 -1.98 -8.88
CA VAL A 92 21.01 -0.55 -9.10
C VAL A 92 21.86 -0.33 -10.34
N GLY A 93 21.37 0.52 -11.25
CA GLY A 93 21.99 0.82 -12.53
C GLY A 93 21.33 0.14 -13.72
N ASP A 94 20.55 -0.92 -13.50
CA ASP A 94 19.82 -1.63 -14.55
C ASP A 94 18.73 -0.76 -15.16
N SER A 95 18.40 -1.02 -16.43
CA SER A 95 17.26 -0.41 -17.12
C SER A 95 16.21 -1.49 -17.31
N VAL A 96 15.00 -1.26 -16.78
CA VAL A 96 13.92 -2.25 -16.73
C VAL A 96 12.59 -1.61 -17.12
N ASP A 97 11.68 -2.44 -17.63
CA ASP A 97 10.33 -2.00 -17.92
C ASP A 97 9.42 -2.24 -16.72
N LEU A 98 8.79 -1.17 -16.25
CA LEU A 98 8.00 -1.21 -15.03
C LEU A 98 6.52 -1.03 -15.34
N ILE A 99 5.72 -1.97 -14.86
CA ILE A 99 4.27 -1.88 -14.88
C ILE A 99 3.82 -1.37 -13.52
N VAL A 100 3.27 -0.17 -13.47
CA VAL A 100 2.89 0.53 -12.24
C VAL A 100 1.44 1.00 -12.26
N ARG A 101 0.91 1.36 -11.10
CA ARG A 101 -0.34 2.11 -10.95
C ARG A 101 -0.21 3.15 -9.85
N LYS A 102 -1.06 4.17 -9.84
CA LYS A 102 -1.06 5.15 -8.76
C LYS A 102 -1.50 4.49 -7.44
N SER A 103 -0.73 4.70 -6.37
CA SER A 103 -1.12 4.26 -5.03
C SER A 103 -2.30 5.07 -4.51
N PHE A 104 -3.06 4.52 -3.57
CA PHE A 104 -4.20 5.22 -3.00
C PHE A 104 -3.72 6.49 -2.26
N PRO A 105 -4.30 7.67 -2.51
CA PRO A 105 -3.72 8.95 -2.05
C PRO A 105 -3.59 9.11 -0.54
N LEU A 106 -4.36 8.35 0.25
CA LEU A 106 -4.25 8.36 1.72
C LEU A 106 -3.04 7.58 2.25
N PHE A 107 -2.33 6.84 1.39
CA PHE A 107 -1.15 6.06 1.75
C PHE A 107 0.17 6.71 1.31
N GLY A 108 0.10 7.81 0.55
CA GLY A 108 1.27 8.51 0.03
C GLY A 108 1.07 8.97 -1.41
N ASP A 109 1.97 9.82 -1.91
CA ASP A 109 2.08 10.11 -3.34
C ASP A 109 3.21 9.24 -3.89
N GLU A 110 2.86 8.01 -4.25
CA GLU A 110 3.77 6.98 -4.75
C GLU A 110 3.07 6.10 -5.78
N TYR A 111 3.85 5.23 -6.42
CA TYR A 111 3.35 4.23 -7.36
C TYR A 111 3.42 2.83 -6.74
N ASP A 112 2.40 2.02 -6.99
CA ASP A 112 2.46 0.58 -6.72
C ASP A 112 3.08 -0.11 -7.93
N GLY A 113 4.17 -0.83 -7.70
CA GLY A 113 4.79 -1.73 -8.66
C GLY A 113 3.97 -3.02 -8.82
N LEU A 114 3.56 -3.34 -10.05
CA LEU A 114 2.73 -4.51 -10.35
C LEU A 114 3.55 -5.67 -10.92
N ARG A 115 4.51 -5.36 -11.81
CA ARG A 115 5.37 -6.33 -12.49
C ARG A 115 6.58 -5.62 -13.11
N ILE A 116 7.67 -6.33 -13.25
CA ILE A 116 8.81 -5.98 -14.11
C ILE A 116 8.67 -6.81 -15.39
N ASP A 117 8.67 -6.16 -16.55
CA ASP A 117 8.71 -6.86 -17.83
C ASP A 117 10.16 -6.87 -18.31
N ASP A 118 10.67 -8.06 -18.57
CA ASP A 118 12.00 -8.20 -19.16
C ASP A 118 11.79 -8.08 -20.67
N HIS A 119 12.30 -7.02 -21.28
CA HIS A 119 12.36 -6.95 -22.74
C HIS A 119 13.40 -7.98 -23.22
N GLU A 120 12.96 -9.21 -23.49
CA GLU A 120 13.61 -10.11 -24.45
C GLU A 120 13.32 -9.69 -25.89
#